data_AF-A0A2S7XXV0-F1
#
_entry.id   AF-A0A2S7XXV0-F1
#
_cell.length_a   1.000
_cell.length_b   1.000
_cell.length_c   1.000
_cell.angle_alpha   90.00
_cell.angle_beta   90.00
_cell.angle_gamma   90.00
#
_symmetry.space_group_name_H-M   'P 1'
#
loop_
_entity.id
_entity.type
_entity.pdbx_description
1 polymer ?
#
loop_
_entity_poly.entity_id
_entity_poly.type
_entity_poly.pdbx_seq_one_letter_code
_entity_poly.pdbx_strand_id
1 'polypeptide(L)'
;MPTNDENAAKIEDELSPYIKSREQVNYIRRILAAHLGDCAQGGPIKSSLALANGRDGDGTVETDSTTVHGIYSEYLDAVKNNIAARKEFEAARHYDLPEPRTEGTAAGGSVALGLEERVALLKLHQKRDSLYAVQETLDTLLEQPAAGPEFLGADRMFQGTPALPPVPRDVINTMVIEQTSSPMDIPGQVSQLERVVLRAKLLLRQEEQLLQEARQRVHRTSQPPSQAAKLMALGATRDELIHWIETELGKASPEAHGTGDGSLETGLGNTDPAAIRVQLADIKEKYTLYVSARKVLLEMAASESQTLPPPSSIVNATKRTSYAASPLPPMDHLLTPYLASLVDASANHKATVAYRTHISSLLNKTSQENSRRLGKAAEGSDLLSTFPQGDASRHRSGTNPASQAGLVSQAQPWVDAADAAKMATLESVAESVENGQIALEGLMSTLKDIGKITGKNLLDSEEIAGEEDMWLGADTPRSRRHVRKGSRAQSQSSTDPWAKVRGNLGLLGQEGP
;
A
#
# COMPACT_ATOMS: atom_id res chain seq x y z
N MET A 1 -55.18 -28.43 -58.11
CA MET A 1 -54.80 -29.82 -57.79
C MET A 1 -54.72 -30.58 -59.11
N PRO A 2 -53.57 -30.46 -59.82
CA PRO A 2 -52.66 -31.60 -59.98
C PRO A 2 -51.19 -31.15 -60.13
N THR A 3 -50.53 -30.68 -59.06
CA THR A 3 -49.13 -30.16 -59.14
C THR A 3 -48.11 -31.10 -58.50
N ASN A 4 -48.55 -32.09 -57.72
CA ASN A 4 -47.64 -33.04 -57.07
C ASN A 4 -47.18 -34.15 -58.02
N ASP A 5 -48.07 -34.63 -58.90
CA ASP A 5 -47.75 -35.69 -59.85
C ASP A 5 -46.78 -35.19 -60.95
N GLU A 6 -46.92 -33.94 -61.39
CA GLU A 6 -46.01 -33.31 -62.35
C GLU A 6 -44.61 -33.09 -61.78
N ASN A 7 -44.51 -32.75 -60.49
CA ASN A 7 -43.23 -32.61 -59.81
C ASN A 7 -42.57 -33.97 -59.54
N ALA A 8 -43.35 -34.99 -59.19
CA ALA A 8 -42.85 -36.35 -59.03
C ALA A 8 -42.30 -36.91 -60.36
N ALA A 9 -42.98 -36.67 -61.47
CA ALA A 9 -42.52 -37.10 -62.80
C ALA A 9 -41.22 -36.40 -63.22
N LYS A 10 -41.05 -35.10 -62.95
CA LYS A 10 -39.79 -34.38 -63.22
C LYS A 10 -38.63 -34.91 -62.39
N ILE A 11 -38.87 -35.24 -61.11
CA ILE A 11 -37.86 -35.82 -60.24
C ILE A 11 -37.51 -37.24 -60.70
N GLU A 12 -38.49 -38.03 -61.15
CA GLU A 12 -38.24 -39.36 -61.71
C GLU A 12 -37.43 -39.29 -63.02
N ASP A 13 -37.74 -38.33 -63.91
CA ASP A 13 -36.96 -38.09 -65.13
C ASP A 13 -35.52 -37.64 -64.83
N GLU A 14 -35.32 -36.73 -63.87
CA GLU A 14 -33.99 -36.27 -63.45
C GLU A 14 -33.17 -37.37 -62.76
N LEU A 15 -33.83 -38.26 -62.02
CA LEU A 15 -33.18 -39.36 -61.31
C LEU A 15 -33.05 -40.63 -62.17
N SER A 16 -33.81 -40.77 -63.26
CA SER A 16 -33.76 -41.91 -64.19
C SER A 16 -32.35 -42.26 -64.71
N PRO A 17 -31.41 -41.32 -64.94
CA PRO A 17 -30.05 -41.65 -65.37
C PRO A 17 -29.20 -42.21 -64.22
N TYR A 18 -29.57 -41.91 -62.97
CA TYR A 18 -28.84 -42.27 -61.76
C TYR A 18 -29.44 -43.49 -61.04
N ILE A 19 -30.73 -43.78 -61.26
CA ILE A 19 -31.42 -44.97 -60.75
C ILE A 19 -31.13 -46.14 -61.70
N LYS A 20 -30.06 -46.87 -61.40
CA LYS A 20 -29.70 -48.10 -62.13
C LYS A 20 -30.52 -49.28 -61.63
N SER A 21 -30.89 -50.19 -62.53
CA SER A 21 -31.59 -51.42 -62.14
C SER A 21 -30.72 -52.26 -61.21
N ARG A 22 -31.34 -53.03 -60.31
CA ARG A 22 -30.61 -53.87 -59.36
C ARG A 22 -29.64 -54.84 -60.04
N GLU A 23 -29.98 -55.28 -61.25
CA GLU A 23 -29.14 -56.13 -62.09
C GLU A 23 -27.92 -55.37 -62.64
N GLN A 24 -28.11 -54.15 -63.15
CA GLN A 24 -27.02 -53.28 -63.58
C GLN A 24 -26.09 -52.92 -62.41
N VAL A 25 -26.63 -52.65 -61.22
CA VAL A 25 -25.84 -52.41 -60.02
C VAL A 25 -25.03 -53.64 -59.63
N ASN A 26 -25.63 -54.84 -59.69
CA ASN A 26 -24.91 -56.08 -59.43
C ASN A 26 -23.85 -56.38 -60.50
N TYR A 27 -24.11 -56.05 -61.77
CA TYR A 27 -23.14 -56.18 -62.86
C TYR A 27 -21.95 -55.22 -62.67
N ILE A 28 -22.22 -53.95 -62.36
CA ILE A 28 -21.19 -52.96 -62.03
C ILE A 28 -20.39 -53.39 -60.79
N ARG A 29 -21.06 -53.88 -59.74
CA ARG A 29 -20.37 -54.43 -58.55
C ARG A 29 -19.48 -55.61 -58.88
N ARG A 30 -19.90 -56.51 -59.79
CA ARG A 30 -19.07 -57.64 -60.25
C ARG A 30 -17.86 -57.17 -61.05
N ILE A 31 -18.03 -56.20 -61.94
CA ILE A 31 -16.92 -55.61 -62.71
C ILE A 31 -15.93 -54.90 -61.78
N LEU A 32 -16.43 -54.06 -60.86
CA LEU A 32 -15.59 -53.39 -59.89
C LEU A 32 -14.88 -54.38 -58.95
N ALA A 33 -15.56 -55.43 -58.51
CA ALA A 33 -14.94 -56.48 -57.71
C ALA A 33 -13.86 -57.25 -58.49
N ALA A 34 -14.04 -57.45 -59.80
CA ALA A 34 -13.01 -58.03 -60.66
C ALA A 34 -11.79 -57.10 -60.79
N HIS A 35 -12.01 -55.82 -61.13
CA HIS A 35 -10.91 -54.84 -61.25
C HIS A 35 -10.17 -54.61 -59.93
N LEU A 36 -10.88 -54.54 -58.81
CA LEU A 36 -10.24 -54.42 -57.50
C LEU A 36 -9.50 -55.71 -57.11
N GLY A 37 -9.99 -56.87 -57.54
CA GLY A 37 -9.30 -58.16 -57.41
C GLY A 37 -8.08 -58.30 -58.32
N ASP A 38 -7.98 -57.54 -59.41
CA ASP A 38 -6.78 -57.45 -60.23
C ASP A 38 -5.74 -56.47 -59.63
N CYS A 39 -6.20 -55.37 -59.02
CA CYS A 39 -5.32 -54.38 -58.37
C CYS A 39 -4.75 -54.85 -57.03
N ALA A 40 -5.48 -55.66 -56.27
CA ALA A 40 -4.96 -56.36 -55.10
C ALA A 40 -4.54 -57.75 -55.53
N GLN A 41 -3.25 -58.09 -55.48
CA GLN A 41 -2.69 -59.40 -55.88
C GLN A 41 -3.18 -60.58 -54.97
N GLY A 42 -4.49 -60.82 -54.92
CA GLY A 42 -5.14 -61.62 -53.88
C GLY A 42 -6.59 -62.01 -54.18
N GLY A 43 -6.93 -62.33 -55.43
CA GLY A 43 -8.17 -63.03 -55.81
C GLY A 43 -9.50 -62.28 -55.57
N PRO A 44 -10.64 -62.85 -56.01
CA PRO A 44 -11.91 -62.11 -56.05
C PRO A 44 -12.47 -61.84 -54.64
N ILE A 45 -12.48 -60.57 -54.24
CA ILE A 45 -12.95 -60.09 -52.95
C ILE A 45 -14.48 -60.27 -52.86
N LYS A 46 -14.95 -61.21 -52.04
CA LYS A 46 -16.37 -61.53 -51.84
C LYS A 46 -17.04 -60.73 -50.70
N SER A 47 -16.36 -59.77 -50.05
CA SER A 47 -16.93 -59.01 -48.94
C SER A 47 -17.10 -57.53 -49.26
N SER A 48 -18.15 -56.93 -48.67
CA SER A 48 -18.61 -55.56 -48.92
C SER A 48 -17.50 -54.52 -48.69
N LEU A 49 -17.26 -53.69 -49.72
CA LEU A 49 -16.28 -52.59 -49.82
C LEU A 49 -16.34 -51.51 -48.72
N ALA A 50 -17.20 -51.66 -47.71
CA ALA A 50 -17.47 -50.63 -46.70
C ALA A 50 -16.46 -50.59 -45.54
N LEU A 51 -15.51 -51.55 -45.45
CA LEU A 51 -14.60 -51.69 -44.30
C LEU A 51 -13.15 -52.02 -44.69
N ALA A 52 -12.64 -51.44 -45.78
CA ALA A 52 -11.19 -51.40 -46.01
C ALA A 52 -10.59 -50.23 -45.20
N ASN A 53 -10.36 -50.47 -43.90
CA ASN A 53 -9.59 -49.55 -43.06
C ASN A 53 -8.14 -49.53 -43.57
N GLY A 54 -7.73 -48.41 -44.14
CA GLY A 54 -6.36 -48.14 -44.59
C GLY A 54 -5.40 -47.94 -43.41
N ARG A 55 -5.16 -49.00 -42.64
CA ARG A 55 -4.18 -48.98 -41.56
C ARG A 55 -3.16 -50.12 -41.60
N ASP A 56 -3.40 -51.19 -42.36
CA ASP A 56 -2.50 -52.35 -42.42
C ASP A 56 -2.17 -52.75 -43.86
N GLY A 57 -1.56 -51.83 -44.61
CA GLY A 57 -1.15 -52.06 -45.99
C GLY A 57 0.18 -51.38 -46.31
N ASP A 58 1.29 -52.00 -45.89
CA ASP A 58 2.65 -51.78 -46.41
C ASP A 58 2.79 -52.35 -47.84
N GLY A 59 1.77 -52.11 -48.65
CA GLY A 59 1.69 -52.55 -50.03
C GLY A 59 1.75 -51.32 -50.91
N THR A 60 2.90 -51.11 -51.54
CA THR A 60 3.04 -50.30 -52.75
C THR A 60 1.96 -50.73 -53.75
N VAL A 61 0.88 -49.96 -53.83
CA VAL A 61 -0.12 -50.12 -54.87
C VAL A 61 0.54 -49.67 -56.16
N GLU A 62 1.08 -50.61 -56.93
CA GLU A 62 1.57 -50.34 -58.28
C GLU A 62 0.35 -50.14 -59.20
N THR A 63 -0.08 -48.90 -59.35
CA THR A 63 -1.17 -48.49 -60.24
C THR A 63 -0.67 -48.22 -61.66
N ASP A 64 0.17 -49.09 -62.21
CA ASP A 64 0.74 -48.86 -63.55
C ASP A 64 -0.07 -49.51 -64.68
N SER A 65 -1.18 -50.18 -64.36
CA SER A 65 -1.96 -50.96 -65.34
C SER A 65 -3.27 -50.32 -65.83
N THR A 66 -3.64 -49.11 -65.40
CA THR A 66 -4.89 -48.48 -65.87
C THR A 66 -4.62 -47.16 -66.58
N THR A 67 -4.69 -47.19 -67.91
CA THR A 67 -4.71 -46.03 -68.80
C THR A 67 -5.99 -45.22 -68.62
N VAL A 68 -6.10 -44.47 -67.53
CA VAL A 68 -7.19 -43.52 -67.29
C VAL A 68 -6.66 -42.11 -67.57
N HIS A 69 -6.98 -41.57 -68.75
CA HIS A 69 -6.62 -40.21 -69.14
C HIS A 69 -7.57 -39.18 -68.52
N GLY A 70 -7.01 -38.16 -67.86
CA GLY A 70 -7.71 -36.94 -67.42
C GLY A 70 -7.45 -36.57 -65.96
N ILE A 71 -8.35 -35.78 -65.36
CA ILE A 71 -8.25 -35.25 -63.98
C ILE A 71 -7.96 -36.34 -62.93
N TYR A 72 -8.38 -37.57 -63.18
CA TYR A 72 -8.10 -38.71 -62.30
C TYR A 72 -6.61 -39.09 -62.28
N SER A 73 -5.88 -39.00 -63.41
CA SER A 73 -4.42 -39.22 -63.42
C SER A 73 -3.69 -38.10 -62.69
N GLU A 74 -4.12 -36.85 -62.87
CA GLU A 74 -3.56 -35.71 -62.13
C GLU A 74 -3.80 -35.83 -60.62
N TYR A 75 -4.97 -36.33 -60.21
CA TYR A 75 -5.26 -36.62 -58.81
C TYR A 75 -4.36 -37.73 -58.27
N LEU A 76 -4.16 -38.82 -59.02
CA LEU A 76 -3.25 -39.88 -58.61
C LEU A 76 -1.80 -39.40 -58.53
N ASP A 77 -1.34 -38.57 -59.47
CA ASP A 77 -0.02 -37.96 -59.42
C ASP A 77 0.11 -36.99 -58.23
N ALA A 78 -0.92 -36.20 -57.93
CA ALA A 78 -0.95 -35.34 -56.76
C ALA A 78 -0.91 -36.14 -55.45
N VAL A 79 -1.59 -37.28 -55.37
CA VAL A 79 -1.56 -38.18 -54.21
C VAL A 79 -0.18 -38.83 -54.08
N LYS A 80 0.42 -39.32 -55.18
CA LYS A 80 1.79 -39.85 -55.19
C LYS A 80 2.80 -38.81 -54.71
N ASN A 81 2.69 -37.58 -55.21
CA ASN A 81 3.53 -36.46 -54.80
C ASN A 81 3.29 -36.07 -53.33
N ASN A 82 2.05 -36.13 -52.83
CA ASN A 82 1.75 -35.88 -51.42
C ASN A 82 2.37 -36.94 -50.50
N ILE A 83 2.30 -38.21 -50.90
CA ILE A 83 2.93 -39.32 -50.16
C ILE A 83 4.46 -39.17 -50.18
N ALA A 84 5.04 -38.80 -51.32
CA ALA A 84 6.47 -38.52 -51.42
C ALA A 84 6.89 -37.34 -50.54
N ALA A 85 6.17 -36.21 -50.61
CA ALA A 85 6.43 -35.04 -49.78
C ALA A 85 6.27 -35.34 -48.27
N ARG A 86 5.33 -36.20 -47.88
CA ARG A 86 5.19 -36.66 -46.48
C ARG A 86 6.40 -37.50 -46.06
N LYS A 87 6.85 -38.43 -46.91
CA LYS A 87 8.06 -39.22 -46.64
C LYS A 87 9.30 -38.34 -46.54
N GLU A 88 9.44 -37.34 -47.42
CA GLU A 88 10.53 -36.36 -47.37
C GLU A 88 10.45 -35.49 -46.11
N PHE A 89 9.26 -35.07 -45.71
CA PHE A 89 9.05 -34.32 -44.46
C PHE A 89 9.37 -35.16 -43.22
N GLU A 90 8.97 -36.42 -43.21
CA GLU A 90 9.32 -37.36 -42.14
C GLU A 90 10.84 -37.63 -42.13
N ALA A 91 11.46 -37.81 -43.28
CA ALA A 91 12.92 -37.93 -43.39
C ALA A 91 13.62 -36.65 -42.88
N ALA A 92 13.16 -35.46 -43.27
CA ALA A 92 13.69 -34.19 -42.80
C ALA A 92 13.50 -34.00 -41.28
N ARG A 93 12.37 -34.44 -40.71
CA ARG A 93 12.19 -34.50 -39.24
C ARG A 93 13.22 -35.38 -38.54
N HIS A 94 13.72 -36.42 -39.20
CA HIS A 94 14.75 -37.30 -38.68
C HIS A 94 16.18 -36.81 -38.96
N TYR A 95 16.40 -35.90 -39.91
CA TYR A 95 17.73 -35.38 -40.26
C TYR A 95 18.21 -34.16 -39.43
N ASP A 96 17.38 -33.59 -38.55
CA ASP A 96 17.74 -32.44 -37.69
C ASP A 96 17.86 -32.77 -36.19
N LEU A 97 18.08 -34.03 -35.81
CA LEU A 97 18.56 -34.40 -34.48
C LEU A 97 19.94 -35.07 -34.58
N PRO A 98 21.04 -34.41 -34.13
CA PRO A 98 22.26 -35.12 -33.81
C PRO A 98 21.93 -36.11 -32.69
N GLU A 99 21.99 -37.39 -33.00
CA GLU A 99 21.74 -38.50 -32.09
C GLU A 99 22.68 -38.40 -30.87
N PRO A 100 22.18 -38.13 -29.64
CA PRO A 100 22.98 -38.41 -28.46
C PRO A 100 22.97 -39.91 -28.27
N ARG A 101 24.17 -40.52 -28.32
CA ARG A 101 24.43 -41.92 -28.00
C ARG A 101 23.60 -42.38 -26.80
N THR A 102 22.55 -43.15 -27.04
CA THR A 102 21.83 -43.88 -25.99
C THR A 102 22.45 -45.25 -25.82
N GLU A 103 23.34 -45.38 -24.84
CA GLU A 103 23.47 -46.66 -24.14
C GLU A 103 22.33 -46.76 -23.11
N GLY A 104 21.52 -47.81 -23.27
CA GLY A 104 20.99 -48.64 -22.19
C GLY A 104 20.25 -48.00 -21.02
N THR A 105 18.97 -48.38 -20.90
CA THR A 105 18.20 -48.55 -19.64
C THR A 105 17.79 -47.29 -18.86
N ALA A 106 16.53 -46.89 -19.04
CA ALA A 106 15.49 -46.95 -17.99
C ALA A 106 14.26 -46.15 -18.43
N ALA A 107 13.18 -46.85 -18.77
CA ALA A 107 11.86 -46.27 -18.93
C ALA A 107 11.39 -45.76 -17.55
N GLY A 108 11.41 -44.44 -17.35
CA GLY A 108 10.87 -43.80 -16.14
C GLY A 108 11.26 -42.32 -15.95
N GLY A 109 12.45 -41.89 -16.40
CA GLY A 109 12.94 -40.52 -16.18
C GLY A 109 12.92 -39.58 -17.40
N SER A 110 12.68 -40.12 -18.61
CA SER A 110 12.88 -39.39 -19.87
C SER A 110 11.85 -38.28 -20.11
N VAL A 111 10.63 -38.39 -19.60
CA VAL A 111 9.58 -37.37 -19.83
C VAL A 111 9.84 -36.09 -19.03
N ALA A 112 10.41 -36.20 -17.82
CA ALA A 112 10.74 -35.04 -16.99
C ALA A 112 11.92 -34.25 -17.56
N LEU A 113 12.99 -34.95 -18.00
CA LEU A 113 14.13 -34.31 -18.67
C LEU A 113 13.75 -33.70 -20.02
N GLY A 114 12.90 -34.37 -20.81
CA GLY A 114 12.39 -33.81 -22.07
C GLY A 114 11.46 -32.60 -21.88
N LEU A 115 10.72 -32.55 -20.76
CA LEU A 115 9.89 -31.40 -20.41
C LEU A 115 10.75 -30.21 -19.97
N GLU A 116 11.77 -30.45 -19.14
CA GLU A 116 12.72 -29.42 -18.72
C GLU A 116 13.50 -28.83 -19.91
N GLU A 117 13.94 -29.69 -20.83
CA GLU A 117 14.58 -29.28 -22.08
C GLU A 117 13.63 -28.45 -22.95
N ARG A 118 12.37 -28.86 -23.09
CA ARG A 118 11.35 -28.10 -23.81
C ARG A 118 11.05 -26.75 -23.17
N VAL A 119 11.02 -26.69 -21.83
CA VAL A 119 10.85 -25.42 -21.10
C VAL A 119 12.07 -24.52 -21.29
N ALA A 120 13.28 -25.08 -21.31
CA ALA A 120 14.49 -24.32 -21.59
C ALA A 120 14.49 -23.74 -23.01
N LEU A 121 14.06 -24.52 -24.01
CA LEU A 121 13.89 -24.06 -25.39
C LEU A 121 12.83 -22.96 -25.52
N LEU A 122 11.68 -23.10 -24.84
CA LEU A 122 10.66 -22.06 -24.83
C LEU A 122 11.17 -20.75 -24.20
N LYS A 123 11.92 -20.84 -23.10
CA LYS A 123 12.57 -19.67 -22.50
C LYS A 123 13.61 -19.04 -23.44
N LEU A 124 14.34 -19.85 -24.20
CA LEU A 124 15.30 -19.36 -25.17
C LEU A 124 14.60 -18.66 -26.35
N HIS A 125 13.49 -19.22 -26.85
CA HIS A 125 12.65 -18.58 -27.86
C HIS A 125 12.08 -17.27 -27.37
N GLN A 126 11.51 -17.23 -26.16
CA GLN A 126 11.00 -16.00 -25.57
C GLN A 126 12.10 -14.92 -25.46
N LYS A 127 13.32 -15.30 -25.07
CA LYS A 127 14.46 -14.37 -25.04
C LYS A 127 14.82 -13.89 -26.44
N ARG A 128 14.88 -14.77 -27.42
CA ARG A 128 15.15 -14.43 -28.81
C ARG A 128 14.11 -13.46 -29.36
N ASP A 129 12.82 -13.72 -29.12
CA ASP A 129 11.73 -12.87 -29.58
C ASP A 129 11.76 -11.49 -28.87
N SER A 130 12.13 -11.46 -27.59
CA SER A 130 12.34 -10.18 -26.89
C SER A 130 13.52 -9.39 -27.44
N LEU A 131 14.60 -10.05 -27.86
CA LEU A 131 15.75 -9.40 -28.49
C LEU A 131 15.40 -8.91 -29.89
N TYR A 132 14.60 -9.66 -30.66
CA TYR A 132 14.09 -9.20 -31.94
C TYR A 132 13.18 -7.99 -31.79
N ALA A 133 12.29 -7.96 -30.79
CA ALA A 133 11.46 -6.78 -30.51
C ALA A 133 12.31 -5.56 -30.14
N VAL A 134 13.35 -5.74 -29.31
CA VAL A 134 14.29 -4.66 -28.99
C VAL A 134 15.04 -4.21 -30.25
N GLN A 135 15.50 -5.14 -31.08
CA GLN A 135 16.18 -4.83 -32.33
C GLN A 135 15.24 -4.09 -33.29
N GLU A 136 14.00 -4.51 -33.46
CA GLU A 136 12.98 -3.82 -34.27
C GLU A 136 12.70 -2.41 -33.74
N THR A 137 12.58 -2.23 -32.43
CA THR A 137 12.45 -0.88 -31.85
C THR A 137 13.70 -0.04 -32.05
N LEU A 138 14.89 -0.65 -32.05
CA LEU A 138 16.13 0.07 -32.28
C LEU A 138 16.31 0.42 -33.76
N ASP A 139 15.96 -0.49 -34.67
CA ASP A 139 15.98 -0.29 -36.11
C ASP A 139 14.96 0.79 -36.52
N THR A 140 13.75 0.79 -35.96
CA THR A 140 12.77 1.88 -36.16
C THR A 140 13.26 3.22 -35.60
N LEU A 141 13.97 3.23 -34.48
CA LEU A 141 14.60 4.44 -33.94
C LEU A 141 15.83 4.89 -34.75
N LEU A 142 16.55 3.97 -35.41
CA LEU A 142 17.64 4.29 -36.32
C LEU A 142 17.13 4.82 -37.66
N GLU A 143 16.02 4.27 -38.17
CA GLU A 143 15.32 4.75 -39.36
C GLU A 143 14.66 6.13 -39.13
N GLN A 144 14.36 6.49 -37.89
CA GLN A 144 13.75 7.77 -37.52
C GLN A 144 14.73 8.64 -36.72
N PRO A 145 15.56 9.48 -37.37
CA PRO A 145 16.53 10.30 -36.68
C PRO A 145 15.83 11.23 -35.67
N ALA A 146 16.21 11.12 -34.40
CA ALA A 146 15.72 11.93 -33.28
C ALA A 146 15.92 13.46 -33.43
N ALA A 147 16.52 13.91 -34.53
CA ALA A 147 16.74 15.29 -34.90
C ALA A 147 15.83 15.78 -36.04
N GLY A 148 14.90 14.96 -36.53
CA GLY A 148 13.89 15.37 -37.50
C GLY A 148 12.81 16.24 -36.82
N PRO A 149 12.49 17.43 -37.35
CA PRO A 149 11.54 18.37 -36.71
C PRO A 149 10.10 17.84 -36.60
N GLU A 150 9.77 16.72 -37.24
CA GLU A 150 8.43 16.11 -37.20
C GLU A 150 8.26 14.98 -36.17
N PHE A 151 9.34 14.38 -35.66
CA PHE A 151 9.22 13.22 -34.74
C PHE A 151 8.92 13.64 -33.29
N LEU A 152 9.46 14.78 -32.84
CA LEU A 152 9.13 15.42 -31.57
C LEU A 152 8.06 16.51 -31.72
N GLY A 153 7.25 16.44 -32.78
CA GLY A 153 6.11 17.34 -32.96
C GLY A 153 5.09 17.11 -31.85
N ALA A 154 4.83 18.15 -31.04
CA ALA A 154 3.83 18.11 -29.98
C ALA A 154 2.49 17.55 -30.47
N ASP A 155 2.08 17.92 -31.68
CA ASP A 155 0.82 17.49 -32.28
C ASP A 155 0.73 15.98 -32.54
N ARG A 156 1.85 15.29 -32.76
CA ARG A 156 1.88 13.84 -32.97
C ARG A 156 1.97 13.07 -31.64
N MET A 157 2.63 13.67 -30.63
CA MET A 157 2.67 13.13 -29.27
C MET A 157 1.31 13.22 -28.55
N PHE A 158 0.50 14.22 -28.88
CA PHE A 158 -0.84 14.43 -28.32
C PHE A 158 -1.99 13.85 -29.18
N GLN A 159 -1.69 13.17 -30.29
CA GLN A 159 -2.69 12.44 -31.07
C GLN A 159 -3.21 11.24 -30.27
N GLY A 160 -4.39 11.40 -29.67
CA GLY A 160 -5.09 10.36 -28.90
C GLY A 160 -5.26 10.67 -27.41
N THR A 161 -4.66 11.74 -26.90
CA THR A 161 -4.96 12.24 -25.55
C THR A 161 -6.23 13.09 -25.56
N PRO A 162 -7.11 12.99 -24.55
CA PRO A 162 -8.23 13.91 -24.41
C PRO A 162 -7.71 15.35 -24.30
N ALA A 163 -8.38 16.29 -24.97
CA ALA A 163 -7.97 17.69 -25.00
C ALA A 163 -7.71 18.20 -23.59
N LEU A 164 -6.51 18.73 -23.34
CA LEU A 164 -6.15 19.29 -22.05
C LEU A 164 -7.17 20.40 -21.69
N PRO A 165 -7.55 20.51 -20.41
CA PRO A 165 -8.44 21.58 -19.97
C PRO A 165 -7.85 22.95 -20.35
N PRO A 166 -8.67 23.89 -20.83
CA PRO A 166 -8.19 25.19 -21.29
C PRO A 166 -7.47 25.89 -20.13
N VAL A 167 -6.21 26.24 -20.36
CA VAL A 167 -5.39 26.98 -19.39
C VAL A 167 -6.12 28.29 -19.06
N PRO A 168 -6.19 28.70 -17.78
CA PRO A 168 -6.86 29.94 -17.39
C PRO A 168 -6.38 31.13 -18.21
N ARG A 169 -7.33 31.95 -18.67
CA ARG A 169 -7.09 33.13 -19.53
C ARG A 169 -6.09 34.11 -18.92
N ASP A 170 -5.90 34.08 -17.61
CA ASP A 170 -4.93 34.91 -16.89
C ASP A 170 -3.48 34.54 -17.22
N VAL A 171 -3.19 33.27 -17.52
CA VAL A 171 -1.84 32.81 -17.94
C VAL A 171 -1.62 33.10 -19.43
N ILE A 172 -2.68 33.04 -20.24
CA ILE A 172 -2.62 33.38 -21.67
C ILE A 172 -2.42 34.88 -21.84
N ASN A 173 -3.11 35.71 -21.05
CA ASN A 173 -2.99 37.15 -21.13
C ASN A 173 -1.59 37.64 -20.71
N THR A 174 -0.91 36.99 -19.76
CA THR A 174 0.48 37.37 -19.43
C THR A 174 1.47 37.03 -20.54
N MET A 175 1.23 35.98 -21.33
CA MET A 175 2.06 35.60 -22.47
C MET A 175 1.70 36.36 -23.76
N VAL A 176 0.41 36.63 -24.01
CA VAL A 176 -0.08 37.33 -25.20
C VAL A 176 0.28 38.83 -25.16
N ILE A 177 0.38 39.44 -23.97
CA ILE A 177 0.87 40.83 -23.84
C ILE A 177 2.34 40.96 -24.33
N GLU A 178 3.13 39.89 -24.36
CA GLU A 178 4.50 39.92 -24.89
C GLU A 178 4.59 39.71 -26.42
N GLN A 179 3.57 39.11 -27.05
CA GLN A 179 3.63 38.73 -28.47
C GLN A 179 3.06 39.78 -29.45
N THR A 180 2.32 40.80 -29.00
CA THR A 180 1.68 41.79 -29.90
C THR A 180 2.51 43.07 -30.12
N SER A 181 3.84 42.99 -30.16
CA SER A 181 4.65 44.14 -30.58
C SER A 181 5.16 43.93 -32.01
N SER A 182 4.78 44.87 -32.91
CA SER A 182 5.27 44.98 -34.29
C SER A 182 6.81 45.02 -34.33
N PRO A 183 7.50 44.90 -35.49
CA PRO A 183 8.97 44.80 -35.54
C PRO A 183 9.61 46.05 -34.91
N MET A 184 9.90 45.96 -33.61
CA MET A 184 10.57 47.00 -32.85
C MET A 184 12.05 46.98 -33.23
N ASP A 185 12.57 48.18 -33.40
CA ASP A 185 13.98 48.48 -33.56
C ASP A 185 14.82 47.69 -32.54
N ILE A 186 16.01 47.22 -32.95
CA ILE A 186 16.91 46.34 -32.19
C ILE A 186 17.11 46.80 -30.72
N PRO A 187 17.30 48.11 -30.40
CA PRO A 187 17.41 48.54 -29.00
C PRO A 187 16.13 48.31 -28.18
N GLY A 188 14.95 48.38 -28.81
CA GLY A 188 13.67 48.05 -28.18
C GLY A 188 13.59 46.58 -27.80
N GLN A 189 14.05 45.68 -28.67
CA GLN A 189 14.10 44.24 -28.39
C GLN A 189 15.05 43.91 -27.23
N VAL A 190 16.21 44.58 -27.15
CA VAL A 190 17.15 44.41 -26.03
C VAL A 190 16.51 44.85 -24.72
N SER A 191 15.83 46.01 -24.69
CA SER A 191 15.15 46.49 -23.48
C SER A 191 13.99 45.57 -23.04
N GLN A 192 13.30 44.95 -23.99
CA GLN A 192 12.25 43.96 -23.72
C GLN A 192 12.87 42.67 -23.17
N LEU A 193 13.95 42.18 -23.77
CA LEU A 193 14.69 41.02 -23.27
C LEU A 193 15.23 41.27 -21.86
N GLU A 194 15.80 42.44 -21.58
CA GLU A 194 16.26 42.80 -20.24
C GLU A 194 15.11 42.77 -19.22
N ARG A 195 13.93 43.30 -19.59
CA ARG A 195 12.74 43.27 -18.75
C ARG A 195 12.24 41.83 -18.51
N VAL A 196 12.21 41.01 -19.54
CA VAL A 196 11.81 39.60 -19.45
C VAL A 196 12.80 38.82 -18.61
N VAL A 197 14.11 39.05 -18.78
CA VAL A 197 15.17 38.40 -17.98
C VAL A 197 15.07 38.82 -16.52
N LEU A 198 14.82 40.09 -16.22
CA LEU A 198 14.62 40.56 -14.84
C LEU A 198 13.36 39.94 -14.22
N ARG A 199 12.26 39.87 -14.98
CA ARG A 199 11.02 39.22 -14.51
C ARG A 199 11.23 37.73 -14.28
N ALA A 200 11.91 37.03 -15.18
CA ALA A 200 12.23 35.62 -15.06
C ALA A 200 13.14 35.37 -13.84
N LYS A 201 14.13 36.24 -13.59
CA LYS A 201 14.98 36.14 -12.38
C LYS A 201 14.19 36.32 -11.09
N LEU A 202 13.22 37.24 -11.07
CA LEU A 202 12.35 37.42 -9.90
C LEU A 202 11.44 36.21 -9.67
N LEU A 203 10.83 35.67 -10.72
CA LEU A 203 10.01 34.45 -10.64
C LEU A 203 10.83 33.24 -10.18
N LEU A 204 12.05 33.07 -10.70
CA LEU A 204 12.96 32.02 -10.27
C LEU A 204 13.27 32.12 -8.77
N ARG A 205 13.55 33.33 -8.27
CA ARG A 205 13.80 33.57 -6.84
C ARG A 205 12.58 33.23 -5.98
N GLN A 206 11.38 33.57 -6.45
CA GLN A 206 10.14 33.24 -5.78
C GLN A 206 9.91 31.72 -5.74
N GLU A 207 10.13 31.02 -6.84
CA GLU A 207 10.03 29.57 -6.91
C GLU A 207 11.08 28.88 -6.03
N GLU A 208 12.33 29.35 -6.03
CA GLU A 208 13.38 28.85 -5.14
C GLU A 208 12.98 28.98 -3.67
N GLN A 209 12.39 30.11 -3.27
CA GLN A 209 11.88 30.32 -1.91
C GLN A 209 10.75 29.35 -1.57
N LEU A 210 9.76 29.21 -2.46
CA LEU A 210 8.65 28.26 -2.27
C LEU A 210 9.14 26.81 -2.21
N LEU A 211 10.15 26.46 -3.01
CA LEU A 211 10.78 25.14 -3.00
C LEU A 211 11.54 24.92 -1.69
N GLN A 212 12.27 25.91 -1.20
CA GLN A 212 12.91 25.85 0.12
C GLN A 212 11.89 25.69 1.24
N GLU A 213 10.79 26.44 1.22
CA GLU A 213 9.69 26.27 2.17
C GLU A 213 9.06 24.88 2.10
N ALA A 214 8.79 24.38 0.89
CA ALA A 214 8.25 23.04 0.70
C ALA A 214 9.22 21.97 1.21
N ARG A 215 10.54 22.11 0.95
CA ARG A 215 11.58 21.23 1.50
C ARG A 215 11.65 21.31 3.02
N GLN A 216 11.49 22.48 3.61
CA GLN A 216 11.43 22.64 5.06
C GLN A 216 10.18 21.98 5.66
N ARG A 217 9.02 22.12 5.00
CA ARG A 217 7.78 21.42 5.39
C ARG A 217 7.95 19.90 5.28
N VAL A 218 8.53 19.41 4.18
CA VAL A 218 8.82 17.98 3.99
C VAL A 218 9.85 17.49 5.00
N HIS A 219 10.89 18.25 5.34
CA HIS A 219 11.82 17.88 6.41
C HIS A 219 11.15 17.82 7.79
N ARG A 220 10.16 18.68 8.07
CA ARG A 220 9.34 18.60 9.28
C ARG A 220 8.41 17.38 9.28
N THR A 221 7.92 16.95 8.12
CA THR A 221 7.03 15.79 7.96
C THR A 221 7.75 14.48 7.60
N SER A 222 9.06 14.52 7.35
CA SER A 222 9.93 13.35 7.07
C SER A 222 10.31 12.61 8.35
N GLN A 223 9.66 12.92 9.48
CA GLN A 223 9.63 11.98 10.58
C GLN A 223 8.68 10.85 10.19
N PRO A 224 9.09 9.58 10.35
CA PRO A 224 8.17 8.46 10.15
C PRO A 224 6.91 8.73 10.97
N PRO A 225 5.70 8.57 10.40
CA PRO A 225 4.46 8.94 11.09
C PRO A 225 4.47 8.28 12.46
N SER A 226 4.23 9.10 13.49
CA SER A 226 4.33 8.66 14.87
C SER A 226 3.49 7.40 15.06
N GLN A 227 3.96 6.47 15.89
CA GLN A 227 3.23 5.23 16.13
C GLN A 227 1.79 5.51 16.58
N ALA A 228 1.56 6.63 17.29
CA ALA A 228 0.23 7.13 17.64
C ALA A 228 -0.61 7.51 16.42
N ALA A 229 -0.07 8.22 15.43
CA ALA A 229 -0.78 8.53 14.19
C ALA A 229 -1.09 7.27 13.37
N LYS A 230 -0.19 6.28 13.35
CA LYS A 230 -0.46 4.98 12.72
C LYS A 230 -1.56 4.21 13.45
N LEU A 231 -1.55 4.22 14.78
CA LEU A 231 -2.58 3.57 15.59
C LEU A 231 -3.93 4.27 15.46
N MET A 232 -3.96 5.61 15.37
CA MET A 232 -5.19 6.36 15.10
C MET A 232 -5.71 6.10 13.69
N ALA A 233 -4.83 6.06 12.69
CA ALA A 233 -5.23 5.70 11.32
C ALA A 233 -5.76 4.26 11.25
N LEU A 234 -5.12 3.30 11.92
CA LEU A 234 -5.61 1.93 12.03
C LEU A 234 -6.90 1.83 12.86
N GLY A 235 -7.08 2.70 13.86
CA GLY A 235 -8.31 2.85 14.60
C GLY A 235 -9.43 3.35 13.71
N ALA A 236 -9.18 4.40 12.94
CA ALA A 236 -10.12 4.96 11.97
C ALA A 236 -10.49 3.95 10.88
N THR A 237 -9.52 3.21 10.33
CA THR A 237 -9.84 2.16 9.35
C THR A 237 -10.62 1.01 9.98
N ARG A 238 -10.31 0.63 11.22
CA ARG A 238 -11.11 -0.37 11.95
C ARG A 238 -12.54 0.13 12.15
N ASP A 239 -12.72 1.37 12.57
CA ASP A 239 -14.02 1.93 12.89
C ASP A 239 -14.85 2.14 11.60
N GLU A 240 -14.23 2.54 10.49
CA GLU A 240 -14.87 2.55 9.17
C GLU A 240 -15.25 1.15 8.68
N LEU A 241 -14.41 0.15 8.93
CA LEU A 241 -14.67 -1.23 8.52
C LEU A 241 -15.74 -1.88 9.39
N ILE A 242 -15.80 -1.54 10.69
CA ILE A 242 -16.92 -1.88 11.58
C ILE A 242 -18.19 -1.21 11.07
N HIS A 243 -18.16 0.10 10.78
CA HIS A 243 -19.31 0.80 10.23
C HIS A 243 -19.79 0.21 8.90
N TRP A 244 -18.86 -0.15 8.01
CA TRP A 244 -19.17 -0.83 6.77
C TRP A 244 -19.79 -2.21 7.02
N ILE A 245 -19.23 -3.00 7.94
CA ILE A 245 -19.80 -4.30 8.32
C ILE A 245 -21.18 -4.14 8.96
N GLU A 246 -21.38 -3.15 9.84
CA GLU A 246 -22.66 -2.86 10.49
C GLU A 246 -23.72 -2.40 9.49
N THR A 247 -23.34 -1.57 8.52
CA THR A 247 -24.25 -1.15 7.44
C THR A 247 -24.56 -2.29 6.49
N GLU A 248 -23.60 -3.15 6.14
CA GLU A 248 -23.84 -4.34 5.32
C GLU A 248 -24.64 -5.42 6.07
N LEU A 249 -24.41 -5.62 7.38
CA LEU A 249 -25.22 -6.50 8.24
C LEU A 249 -26.64 -5.94 8.43
N GLY A 250 -26.78 -4.61 8.55
CA GLY A 250 -28.07 -3.93 8.58
C GLY A 250 -28.86 -4.14 7.29
N LYS A 251 -28.18 -4.13 6.13
CA LYS A 251 -28.78 -4.46 4.83
C LYS A 251 -29.10 -5.94 4.66
N ALA A 252 -28.34 -6.84 5.32
CA ALA A 252 -28.53 -8.29 5.26
C ALA A 252 -29.55 -8.83 6.28
N SER A 253 -30.02 -8.02 7.23
CA SER A 253 -31.06 -8.39 8.19
C SER A 253 -32.45 -8.14 7.59
N PRO A 254 -33.28 -9.18 7.36
CA PRO A 254 -34.60 -9.03 6.73
C PRO A 254 -35.70 -8.48 7.66
N GLU A 255 -35.37 -8.03 8.87
CA GLU A 255 -36.33 -7.65 9.92
C GLU A 255 -36.06 -6.24 10.50
N ALA A 256 -35.74 -5.27 9.65
CA ALA A 256 -35.69 -3.86 10.03
C ALA A 256 -36.40 -2.98 8.99
N HIS A 257 -37.69 -3.25 8.79
CA HIS A 257 -38.61 -2.22 8.31
C HIS A 257 -39.18 -1.46 9.51
N GLY A 258 -38.69 -0.23 9.68
CA GLY A 258 -39.18 0.69 10.69
C GLY A 258 -38.56 2.07 10.56
N THR A 259 -39.20 2.90 9.73
CA THR A 259 -39.13 4.38 9.66
C THR A 259 -37.86 5.05 9.13
N GLY A 260 -37.98 5.70 7.96
CA GLY A 260 -37.24 6.93 7.67
C GLY A 260 -36.73 7.16 6.24
N ASP A 261 -37.64 7.30 5.27
CA ASP A 261 -37.61 8.18 4.08
C ASP A 261 -36.44 8.13 3.05
N GLY A 262 -36.80 8.16 1.76
CA GLY A 262 -35.89 8.51 0.65
C GLY A 262 -35.60 7.44 -0.41
N SER A 263 -36.62 7.06 -1.18
CA SER A 263 -36.58 6.39 -2.48
C SER A 263 -35.30 6.56 -3.32
N LEU A 264 -34.70 5.45 -3.76
CA LEU A 264 -34.44 5.18 -5.19
C LEU A 264 -34.29 3.66 -5.40
N GLU A 265 -35.28 3.08 -6.09
CA GLU A 265 -35.24 1.72 -6.63
C GLU A 265 -34.08 1.56 -7.62
N THR A 266 -33.26 0.54 -7.45
CA THR A 266 -32.68 -0.21 -8.57
C THR A 266 -32.60 -1.67 -8.12
N GLY A 267 -33.41 -2.49 -8.78
CA GLY A 267 -33.79 -3.81 -8.30
C GLY A 267 -32.62 -4.78 -8.10
N LEU A 268 -32.69 -5.51 -6.99
CA LEU A 268 -32.17 -6.87 -6.90
C LEU A 268 -33.36 -7.77 -6.56
N GLY A 269 -33.69 -8.65 -7.50
CA GLY A 269 -34.82 -9.54 -7.40
C GLY A 269 -34.75 -10.44 -6.17
N ASN A 270 -35.93 -10.75 -5.64
CA ASN A 270 -36.15 -11.86 -4.72
C ASN A 270 -35.42 -13.10 -5.24
N THR A 271 -34.24 -13.40 -4.71
CA THR A 271 -33.56 -14.66 -4.99
C THR A 271 -34.33 -15.74 -4.26
N ASP A 272 -34.98 -16.59 -5.05
CA ASP A 272 -35.74 -17.74 -4.57
C ASP A 272 -34.88 -18.54 -3.55
N PRO A 273 -35.36 -18.83 -2.33
CA PRO A 273 -34.60 -19.59 -1.34
C PRO A 273 -34.13 -20.95 -1.87
N ALA A 274 -34.75 -21.50 -2.91
CA ALA A 274 -34.26 -22.69 -3.61
C ALA A 274 -32.94 -22.44 -4.36
N ALA A 275 -32.80 -21.29 -5.03
CA ALA A 275 -31.57 -20.93 -5.76
C ALA A 275 -30.40 -20.70 -4.79
N ILE A 276 -30.66 -20.09 -3.62
CA ILE A 276 -29.66 -19.91 -2.57
C ILE A 276 -29.15 -21.26 -2.06
N ARG A 277 -30.03 -22.25 -1.87
CA ARG A 277 -29.63 -23.60 -1.42
C ARG A 277 -28.75 -24.32 -2.44
N VAL A 278 -29.03 -24.15 -3.74
CA VAL A 278 -28.19 -24.71 -4.81
C VAL A 278 -26.80 -24.06 -4.82
N GLN A 279 -26.72 -22.73 -4.68
CA GLN A 279 -25.45 -22.03 -4.58
C GLN A 279 -24.66 -22.42 -3.32
N LEU A 280 -25.34 -22.64 -2.20
CA LEU A 280 -24.71 -23.06 -0.96
C LEU A 280 -24.18 -24.50 -1.05
N ALA A 281 -24.84 -25.37 -1.82
CA ALA A 281 -24.35 -26.71 -2.13
C ALA A 281 -23.09 -26.66 -3.00
N ASP A 282 -23.07 -25.83 -4.04
CA ASP A 282 -21.90 -25.63 -4.92
C ASP A 282 -20.70 -25.03 -4.15
N ILE A 283 -20.94 -24.08 -3.25
CA ILE A 283 -19.89 -23.52 -2.38
C ILE A 283 -19.32 -24.59 -1.43
N LYS A 284 -20.19 -25.44 -0.86
CA LYS A 284 -19.75 -26.54 0.00
C LYS A 284 -18.90 -27.54 -0.78
N GLU A 285 -19.30 -27.90 -1.99
CA GLU A 285 -18.53 -28.80 -2.85
C GLU A 285 -17.14 -28.21 -3.16
N LYS A 286 -17.08 -26.95 -3.60
CA LYS A 286 -15.82 -26.23 -3.85
C LYS A 286 -14.93 -26.18 -2.61
N TYR A 287 -15.52 -25.95 -1.44
CA TYR A 287 -14.76 -25.94 -0.18
C TYR A 287 -14.23 -27.34 0.19
N THR A 288 -15.01 -28.41 -0.03
CA THR A 288 -14.52 -29.77 0.21
C THR A 288 -13.35 -30.13 -0.72
N LEU A 289 -13.42 -29.71 -1.99
CA LEU A 289 -12.36 -29.92 -2.97
C LEU A 289 -11.09 -29.13 -2.63
N TYR A 290 -11.25 -27.90 -2.14
CA TYR A 290 -10.13 -27.11 -1.60
C TYR A 290 -9.47 -27.79 -0.39
N VAL A 291 -10.27 -28.29 0.56
CA VAL A 291 -9.74 -28.96 1.75
C VAL A 291 -9.03 -30.26 1.38
N SER A 292 -9.55 -31.05 0.43
CA SER A 292 -8.85 -32.26 -0.03
C SER A 292 -7.55 -31.93 -0.75
N ALA A 293 -7.53 -30.91 -1.62
CA ALA A 293 -6.30 -30.48 -2.28
C ALA A 293 -5.25 -29.99 -1.28
N ARG A 294 -5.68 -29.24 -0.25
CA ARG A 294 -4.80 -28.78 0.83
C ARG A 294 -4.25 -29.94 1.66
N LYS A 295 -5.05 -30.96 1.94
CA LYS A 295 -4.58 -32.18 2.63
C LYS A 295 -3.51 -32.90 1.82
N VAL A 296 -3.72 -33.06 0.51
CA VAL A 296 -2.72 -33.67 -0.40
C VAL A 296 -1.43 -32.85 -0.41
N LEU A 297 -1.52 -31.52 -0.49
CA LEU A 297 -0.34 -30.66 -0.42
C LEU A 297 0.41 -30.75 0.92
N LEU A 298 -0.33 -30.85 2.03
CA LEU A 298 0.26 -31.05 3.36
C LEU A 298 0.89 -32.44 3.51
N GLU A 299 0.29 -33.48 2.93
CA GLU A 299 0.85 -34.83 2.90
C GLU A 299 2.12 -34.90 2.02
N MET A 300 2.14 -34.20 0.89
CA MET A 300 3.33 -34.06 0.06
C MET A 300 4.44 -33.29 0.80
N ALA A 301 4.12 -32.15 1.42
CA ALA A 301 5.08 -31.38 2.20
C ALA A 301 5.59 -32.14 3.43
N ALA A 302 4.72 -32.94 4.08
CA ALA A 302 5.10 -33.81 5.20
C ALA A 302 5.99 -34.97 4.74
N SER A 303 5.70 -35.56 3.57
CA SER A 303 6.52 -36.62 2.96
C SER A 303 7.89 -36.10 2.53
N GLU A 304 7.96 -34.87 2.02
CA GLU A 304 9.22 -34.20 1.67
C GLU A 304 10.03 -33.82 2.93
N SER A 305 9.34 -33.48 4.02
CA SER A 305 9.95 -33.20 5.34
C SER A 305 10.40 -34.44 6.12
N GLN A 306 9.99 -35.66 5.71
CA GLN A 306 10.34 -36.91 6.39
C GLN A 306 11.75 -37.45 6.03
N THR A 307 12.53 -36.72 5.23
CA THR A 307 13.95 -37.04 4.96
C THR A 307 14.95 -36.37 5.90
N LEU A 308 14.48 -35.72 6.97
CA LEU A 308 15.35 -35.19 8.03
C LEU A 308 14.99 -35.82 9.39
N PRO A 309 15.87 -36.63 10.00
CA PRO A 309 15.62 -37.13 11.34
C PRO A 309 15.73 -35.96 12.34
N PRO A 310 14.95 -35.97 13.44
CA PRO A 310 15.07 -34.98 14.50
C PRO A 310 16.44 -35.07 15.19
N PRO A 311 17.02 -33.97 15.69
CA PRO A 311 18.29 -34.01 16.42
C PRO A 311 18.05 -34.59 17.83
N SER A 312 18.11 -35.92 17.95
CA SER A 312 18.25 -36.57 19.25
C SER A 312 19.72 -36.66 19.63
N SER A 313 20.04 -35.97 20.71
CA SER A 313 21.03 -36.26 21.75
C SER A 313 22.06 -37.37 21.46
N ILE A 314 23.32 -36.98 21.56
CA ILE A 314 24.56 -37.77 21.64
C ILE A 314 24.38 -39.09 22.40
N VAL A 315 24.56 -40.25 21.74
CA VAL A 315 25.27 -41.45 22.27
C VAL A 315 25.72 -42.37 21.10
N ASN A 316 27.04 -42.55 21.00
CA ASN A 316 27.87 -43.68 20.50
C ASN A 316 27.42 -44.60 19.35
N ALA A 317 28.35 -44.67 18.37
CA ALA A 317 28.80 -45.83 17.59
C ALA A 317 27.77 -46.68 16.82
N THR A 318 27.94 -46.77 15.48
CA THR A 318 28.37 -48.00 14.78
C THR A 318 28.41 -47.77 13.26
N LYS A 319 29.57 -48.08 12.67
CA LYS A 319 29.88 -48.48 11.28
C LYS A 319 28.99 -47.91 10.16
N ARG A 320 29.52 -46.91 9.44
CA ARG A 320 29.05 -46.56 8.10
C ARG A 320 29.81 -47.39 7.07
N THR A 321 29.06 -48.24 6.37
CA THR A 321 29.43 -48.90 5.13
C THR A 321 29.81 -47.84 4.10
N SER A 322 31.05 -47.90 3.62
CA SER A 322 31.57 -47.07 2.54
C SER A 322 30.99 -47.55 1.21
N TYR A 323 30.12 -46.75 0.59
CA TYR A 323 29.91 -46.84 -0.84
C TYR A 323 31.01 -46.01 -1.51
N ALA A 324 31.81 -46.68 -2.34
CA ALA A 324 32.92 -46.11 -3.07
C ALA A 324 32.43 -44.99 -4.00
N ALA A 325 32.79 -43.75 -3.68
CA ALA A 325 32.68 -42.63 -4.61
C ALA A 325 33.90 -42.65 -5.54
N SER A 326 33.63 -42.62 -6.83
CA SER A 326 34.60 -42.43 -7.91
C SER A 326 35.47 -41.18 -7.66
N PRO A 327 36.77 -41.18 -7.95
CA PRO A 327 37.66 -40.06 -7.63
C PRO A 327 37.37 -38.88 -8.57
N LEU A 328 36.61 -37.89 -8.09
CA LEU A 328 36.60 -36.57 -8.69
C LEU A 328 37.91 -35.84 -8.35
N PRO A 329 38.43 -34.99 -9.26
CA PRO A 329 39.62 -34.19 -8.98
C PRO A 329 39.36 -33.26 -7.78
N PRO A 330 40.36 -33.05 -6.89
CA PRO A 330 40.16 -32.38 -5.61
C PRO A 330 39.98 -30.86 -5.81
N MET A 331 38.73 -30.44 -6.01
CA MET A 331 38.30 -29.03 -5.95
C MET A 331 38.23 -28.48 -4.52
N ASP A 332 38.49 -29.33 -3.52
CA ASP A 332 38.44 -29.00 -2.08
C ASP A 332 39.33 -27.80 -1.75
N HIS A 333 40.51 -27.68 -2.35
CA HIS A 333 41.42 -26.56 -2.08
C HIS A 333 40.90 -25.20 -2.53
N LEU A 334 40.01 -25.14 -3.53
CA LEU A 334 39.43 -23.89 -4.02
C LEU A 334 38.24 -23.43 -3.17
N LEU A 335 37.47 -24.35 -2.59
CA LEU A 335 36.29 -24.03 -1.80
C LEU A 335 36.58 -23.91 -0.29
N THR A 336 37.63 -24.58 0.21
CA THR A 336 38.02 -24.54 1.63
C THR A 336 38.17 -23.12 2.22
N PRO A 337 38.84 -22.14 1.56
CA PRO A 337 38.97 -20.79 2.15
C PRO A 337 37.63 -20.04 2.22
N TYR A 338 36.71 -20.27 1.28
CA TYR A 338 35.38 -19.66 1.28
C TYR A 338 34.46 -20.29 2.32
N LEU A 339 34.57 -21.61 2.53
CA LEU A 339 33.83 -22.28 3.59
C LEU A 339 34.33 -21.87 4.98
N ALA A 340 35.66 -21.71 5.15
CA ALA A 340 36.23 -21.19 6.39
C ALA A 340 35.77 -19.75 6.69
N SER A 341 35.75 -18.87 5.68
CA SER A 341 35.26 -17.50 5.85
C SER A 341 33.76 -17.43 6.11
N LEU A 342 32.95 -18.31 5.50
CA LEU A 342 31.52 -18.40 5.75
C LEU A 342 31.24 -18.91 7.17
N VAL A 343 32.01 -19.88 7.67
CA VAL A 343 31.91 -20.37 9.05
C VAL A 343 32.24 -19.25 10.04
N ASP A 344 33.31 -18.50 9.83
CA ASP A 344 33.68 -17.36 10.67
C ASP A 344 32.63 -16.23 10.62
N ALA A 345 32.13 -15.89 9.43
CA ALA A 345 31.03 -14.94 9.27
C ALA A 345 29.76 -15.40 10.00
N SER A 346 29.46 -16.70 9.96
CA SER A 346 28.31 -17.27 10.69
C SER A 346 28.50 -17.21 12.20
N ALA A 347 29.73 -17.42 12.70
CA ALA A 347 30.07 -17.30 14.11
C ALA A 347 29.96 -15.85 14.59
N ASN A 348 30.48 -14.91 13.80
CA ASN A 348 30.35 -13.47 14.04
C ASN A 348 28.88 -13.04 14.05
N HIS A 349 28.07 -13.51 13.10
CA HIS A 349 26.63 -13.23 13.08
C HIS A 349 25.95 -13.72 14.37
N LYS A 350 26.20 -14.96 14.79
CA LYS A 350 25.66 -15.51 16.04
C LYS A 350 26.08 -14.70 17.26
N ALA A 351 27.36 -14.28 17.33
CA ALA A 351 27.84 -13.42 18.39
C ALA A 351 27.12 -12.06 18.40
N THR A 352 26.96 -11.41 17.24
CA THR A 352 26.23 -10.12 17.14
C THR A 352 24.78 -10.24 17.56
N VAL A 353 24.10 -11.33 17.20
CA VAL A 353 22.73 -11.60 17.63
C VAL A 353 22.66 -11.79 19.15
N ALA A 354 23.60 -12.56 19.73
CA ALA A 354 23.68 -12.74 21.19
C ALA A 354 23.94 -11.42 21.94
N TYR A 355 24.81 -10.54 21.42
CA TYR A 355 25.02 -9.22 21.99
C TYR A 355 23.78 -8.34 21.90
N ARG A 356 23.09 -8.34 20.76
CA ARG A 356 21.84 -7.58 20.57
C ARG A 356 20.74 -8.04 21.52
N THR A 357 20.56 -9.35 21.69
CA THR A 357 19.56 -9.88 22.62
C THR A 357 19.92 -9.57 24.06
N HIS A 358 21.21 -9.69 24.44
CA HIS A 358 21.68 -9.32 25.77
C HIS A 358 21.44 -7.83 26.07
N ILE A 359 21.85 -6.92 25.18
CA ILE A 359 21.63 -5.46 25.34
C ILE A 359 20.15 -5.13 25.40
N SER A 360 19.33 -5.73 24.54
CA SER A 360 17.87 -5.52 24.54
C SER A 360 17.25 -5.99 25.85
N SER A 361 17.72 -7.12 26.39
CA SER A 361 17.25 -7.62 27.70
C SER A 361 17.65 -6.68 28.84
N LEU A 362 18.85 -6.11 28.79
CA LEU A 362 19.34 -5.16 29.79
C LEU A 362 18.56 -3.84 29.71
N LEU A 363 18.31 -3.33 28.51
CA LEU A 363 17.49 -2.13 28.28
C LEU A 363 16.05 -2.33 28.76
N ASN A 364 15.46 -3.51 28.52
CA ASN A 364 14.12 -3.80 29.01
C ASN A 364 14.08 -3.88 30.55
N LYS A 365 15.10 -4.51 31.16
CA LYS A 365 15.23 -4.55 32.63
C LYS A 365 15.37 -3.14 33.22
N THR A 366 16.20 -2.27 32.63
CA THR A 366 16.37 -0.90 33.14
C THR A 366 15.12 -0.05 32.90
N SER A 367 14.44 -0.20 31.76
CA SER A 367 13.16 0.45 31.51
C SER A 367 12.09 0.01 32.51
N GLN A 368 12.01 -1.28 32.81
CA GLN A 368 11.08 -1.82 33.79
C GLN A 368 11.40 -1.32 35.21
N GLU A 369 12.67 -1.33 35.61
CA GLU A 369 13.08 -0.80 36.91
C GLU A 369 12.80 0.71 37.03
N ASN A 370 13.07 1.50 35.99
CA ASN A 370 12.73 2.91 35.97
C ASN A 370 11.22 3.14 36.07
N SER A 371 10.42 2.34 35.37
CA SER A 371 8.96 2.42 35.45
C SER A 371 8.43 2.08 36.85
N ARG A 372 9.04 1.11 37.53
CA ARG A 372 8.71 0.76 38.92
C ARG A 372 9.11 1.87 39.88
N ARG A 373 10.26 2.50 39.67
CA ARG A 373 10.73 3.63 40.47
C ARG A 373 9.82 4.85 40.30
N LEU A 374 9.40 5.15 39.07
CA LEU A 374 8.42 6.20 38.82
C LEU A 374 7.06 5.90 39.44
N GLY A 375 6.57 4.66 39.37
CA GLY A 375 5.35 4.25 40.07
C GLY A 375 5.42 4.51 41.58
N LYS A 376 6.51 4.11 42.23
CA LYS A 376 6.74 4.40 43.66
C LYS A 376 6.85 5.89 43.96
N ALA A 377 7.50 6.66 43.09
CA ALA A 377 7.61 8.10 43.25
C ALA A 377 6.25 8.80 43.07
N ALA A 378 5.39 8.29 42.19
CA ALA A 378 4.04 8.77 42.00
C ALA A 378 3.17 8.50 43.24
N GLU A 379 3.27 7.30 43.83
CA GLU A 379 2.59 6.96 45.10
C GLU A 379 3.02 7.87 46.26
N GLY A 380 4.27 8.35 46.26
CA GLY A 380 4.81 9.26 47.28
C GLY A 380 4.71 10.75 46.94
N SER A 381 4.02 11.13 45.84
CA SER A 381 3.96 12.52 45.40
C SER A 381 2.75 13.25 45.98
N ASP A 382 3.00 14.25 46.82
CA ASP A 382 1.95 15.14 47.35
C ASP A 382 1.31 16.01 46.24
N LEU A 383 2.02 16.24 45.15
CA LEU A 383 1.50 17.02 44.02
C LEU A 383 0.38 16.28 43.28
N LEU A 384 0.53 14.96 43.11
CA LEU A 384 -0.50 14.13 42.47
C LEU A 384 -1.72 13.90 43.36
N SER A 385 -1.53 13.90 44.68
CA SER A 385 -2.64 13.75 45.64
C SER A 385 -3.46 15.03 45.78
N THR A 386 -2.82 16.19 45.67
CA THR A 386 -3.46 17.52 45.74
C THR A 386 -4.14 17.92 44.44
N PHE A 387 -3.58 17.55 43.29
CA PHE A 387 -4.18 17.75 41.97
C PHE A 387 -4.44 16.41 41.29
N PRO A 388 -5.41 15.61 41.78
CA PRO A 388 -5.79 14.39 41.11
C PRO A 388 -6.39 14.74 39.75
N GLN A 389 -5.84 14.15 38.69
CA GLN A 389 -6.48 14.25 37.37
C GLN A 389 -7.92 13.73 37.48
N GLY A 390 -8.87 14.53 36.98
CA GLY A 390 -10.28 14.14 36.94
C GLY A 390 -10.43 12.74 36.35
N ASP A 391 -11.26 11.92 37.00
CA ASP A 391 -11.51 10.52 36.70
C ASP A 391 -12.02 10.30 35.26
N ALA A 392 -11.12 10.30 34.29
CA ALA A 392 -11.37 9.74 32.95
C ALA A 392 -10.74 8.34 32.79
N SER A 393 -9.99 7.86 33.79
CA SER A 393 -9.19 6.62 33.66
C SER A 393 -9.48 5.54 34.72
N ARG A 394 -10.42 5.72 35.66
CA ARG A 394 -10.72 4.68 36.67
C ARG A 394 -11.54 3.49 36.14
N HIS A 395 -11.99 3.51 34.88
CA HIS A 395 -12.59 2.35 34.22
C HIS A 395 -11.65 1.66 33.20
N ARG A 396 -10.42 1.35 33.59
CA ARG A 396 -9.66 0.25 32.97
C ARG A 396 -8.84 -0.52 34.01
N SER A 397 -9.56 -1.23 34.88
CA SER A 397 -9.02 -2.43 35.50
C SER A 397 -9.03 -3.55 34.45
N GLY A 398 -7.87 -4.13 34.20
CA GLY A 398 -7.78 -5.47 33.61
C GLY A 398 -7.34 -5.60 32.16
N THR A 399 -6.25 -4.97 31.73
CA THR A 399 -5.37 -5.57 30.70
C THR A 399 -3.97 -4.96 30.82
N ASN A 400 -2.96 -5.81 31.06
CA ASN A 400 -1.55 -5.45 31.09
C ASN A 400 -1.19 -4.51 29.93
N PRO A 401 -0.69 -3.29 30.17
CA PRO A 401 -0.12 -2.51 29.10
C PRO A 401 1.19 -3.20 28.73
N ALA A 402 1.21 -3.83 27.57
CA ALA A 402 2.42 -4.36 26.99
C ALA A 402 3.44 -3.21 26.84
N SER A 403 4.33 -3.12 27.82
CA SER A 403 5.78 -2.90 27.70
C SER A 403 6.28 -1.78 26.79
N GLN A 404 5.50 -0.73 26.50
CA GLN A 404 5.99 0.40 25.69
C GLN A 404 5.15 1.69 25.78
N ALA A 405 4.18 1.80 26.70
CA ALA A 405 3.70 3.10 27.15
C ALA A 405 4.86 3.74 27.93
N GLY A 406 5.71 4.47 27.19
CA GLY A 406 7.04 4.85 27.62
C GLY A 406 7.04 5.66 28.91
N LEU A 407 8.21 5.71 29.55
CA LEU A 407 8.51 6.49 30.76
C LEU A 407 7.87 7.89 30.76
N VAL A 408 7.75 8.51 29.57
CA VAL A 408 7.07 9.78 29.32
C VAL A 408 5.60 9.77 29.72
N SER A 409 4.85 8.71 29.38
CA SER A 409 3.42 8.57 29.74
C SER A 409 3.21 8.45 31.24
N GLN A 410 4.15 7.84 31.96
CA GLN A 410 4.11 7.76 33.43
C GLN A 410 4.47 9.09 34.09
N ALA A 411 5.20 9.97 33.40
CA ALA A 411 5.55 11.29 33.89
C ALA A 411 4.51 12.38 33.53
N GLN A 412 3.61 12.15 32.56
CA GLN A 412 2.56 13.10 32.18
C GLN A 412 1.73 13.61 33.36
N PRO A 413 1.27 12.76 34.31
CA PRO A 413 0.47 13.24 35.44
C PRO A 413 1.19 14.27 36.30
N TRP A 414 2.52 14.22 36.42
CA TRP A 414 3.28 15.26 37.13
C TRP A 414 3.35 16.58 36.38
N VAL A 415 3.44 16.54 35.05
CA VAL A 415 3.41 17.75 34.21
C VAL A 415 2.04 18.41 34.35
N ASP A 416 0.98 17.63 34.19
CA ASP A 416 -0.39 18.13 34.27
C ASP A 416 -0.72 18.63 35.68
N ALA A 417 -0.28 17.93 36.74
CA ALA A 417 -0.46 18.38 38.12
C ALA A 417 0.38 19.63 38.43
N ALA A 418 1.56 19.77 37.84
CA ALA A 418 2.37 20.98 37.97
C ALA A 418 1.71 22.18 37.27
N ASP A 419 1.13 21.96 36.08
CA ASP A 419 0.37 23.00 35.38
C ASP A 419 -0.91 23.37 36.12
N ALA A 420 -1.63 22.39 36.69
CA ALA A 420 -2.79 22.64 37.54
C ALA A 420 -2.42 23.42 38.81
N ALA A 421 -1.32 23.07 39.47
CA ALA A 421 -0.80 23.80 40.62
C ALA A 421 -0.43 25.24 40.24
N LYS A 422 0.22 25.43 39.09
CA LYS A 422 0.54 26.76 38.57
C LYS A 422 -0.73 27.57 38.33
N MET A 423 -1.75 27.00 37.68
CA MET A 423 -3.01 27.71 37.44
C MET A 423 -3.72 28.06 38.75
N ALA A 424 -3.79 27.14 39.71
CA ALA A 424 -4.38 27.39 41.02
C ALA A 424 -3.66 28.50 41.80
N THR A 425 -2.32 28.57 41.72
CA THR A 425 -1.58 29.68 42.34
C THR A 425 -1.83 31.02 41.63
N LEU A 426 -1.93 31.02 40.31
CA LEU A 426 -2.25 32.24 39.55
C LEU A 426 -3.68 32.73 39.83
N GLU A 427 -4.64 31.81 39.93
CA GLU A 427 -6.03 32.10 40.29
C GLU A 427 -6.11 32.68 41.70
N SER A 428 -5.46 32.06 42.69
CA SER A 428 -5.42 32.58 44.06
C SER A 428 -4.78 33.98 44.15
N VAL A 429 -3.73 34.24 43.36
CA VAL A 429 -3.13 35.57 43.27
C VAL A 429 -4.11 36.56 42.63
N ALA A 430 -4.77 36.18 41.54
CA ALA A 430 -5.76 37.02 40.87
C ALA A 430 -6.93 37.38 41.80
N GLU A 431 -7.50 36.39 42.51
CA GLU A 431 -8.53 36.62 43.52
C GLU A 431 -8.06 37.56 44.63
N SER A 432 -6.80 37.44 45.08
CA SER A 432 -6.24 38.33 46.10
C SER A 432 -6.09 39.77 45.62
N VAL A 433 -5.75 39.95 44.34
CA VAL A 433 -5.61 41.27 43.70
C VAL A 433 -6.99 41.89 43.47
N GLU A 434 -7.96 41.12 42.99
CA GLU A 434 -9.34 41.58 42.83
C GLU A 434 -9.96 41.96 44.18
N ASN A 435 -9.80 41.13 45.21
CA ASN A 435 -10.24 41.47 46.56
C ASN A 435 -9.54 42.72 47.11
N GLY A 436 -8.24 42.89 46.82
CA GLY A 436 -7.50 44.10 47.17
C GLY A 436 -8.03 45.34 46.46
N GLN A 437 -8.37 45.23 45.18
CA GLN A 437 -8.96 46.30 44.39
C GLN A 437 -10.36 46.68 44.90
N ILE A 438 -11.22 45.69 45.17
CA ILE A 438 -12.55 45.91 45.75
C ILE A 438 -12.43 46.59 47.12
N ALA A 439 -11.48 46.16 47.95
CA ALA A 439 -11.21 46.80 49.24
C ALA A 439 -10.74 48.25 49.08
N LEU A 440 -9.89 48.53 48.08
CA LEU A 440 -9.40 49.88 47.78
C LEU A 440 -10.53 50.79 47.27
N GLU A 441 -11.40 50.30 46.38
CA GLU A 441 -12.58 51.02 45.92
C GLU A 441 -13.58 51.28 47.07
N GLY A 442 -13.73 50.32 47.98
CA GLY A 442 -14.46 50.49 49.23
C GLY A 442 -13.86 51.58 50.13
N LEU A 443 -12.54 51.62 50.28
CA LEU A 443 -11.85 52.68 51.03
C LEU A 443 -11.96 54.04 50.34
N MET A 444 -11.85 54.10 49.01
CA MET A 444 -11.96 55.34 48.26
C MET A 444 -13.39 55.90 48.31
N SER A 445 -14.41 55.06 48.23
CA SER A 445 -15.81 55.46 48.39
C SER A 445 -16.11 55.96 49.82
N THR A 446 -15.66 55.23 50.85
CA THR A 446 -15.78 55.70 52.24
C THR A 446 -15.03 57.00 52.49
N LEU A 447 -13.83 57.19 51.93
CA LEU A 447 -13.09 58.46 52.01
C LEU A 447 -13.84 59.60 51.33
N LYS A 448 -14.45 59.35 50.16
CA LYS A 448 -15.30 60.33 49.47
C LYS A 448 -16.51 60.71 50.32
N ASP A 449 -17.14 59.75 50.99
CA ASP A 449 -18.28 60.00 51.87
C ASP A 449 -17.87 60.77 53.13
N ILE A 450 -16.72 60.46 53.73
CA ILE A 450 -16.15 61.26 54.83
C ILE A 450 -15.83 62.68 54.34
N GLY A 451 -15.29 62.84 53.14
CA GLY A 451 -15.03 64.15 52.52
C GLY A 451 -16.30 65.00 52.39
N LYS A 452 -17.42 64.38 51.96
CA LYS A 452 -18.75 65.02 51.92
C LYS A 452 -19.21 65.47 53.31
N ILE A 453 -19.02 64.63 54.35
CA ILE A 453 -19.43 64.95 55.73
C ILE A 453 -18.55 66.07 56.32
N THR A 454 -17.27 66.10 55.97
CA THR A 454 -16.28 67.06 56.50
C THR A 454 -16.23 68.37 55.71
N GLY A 455 -16.92 68.46 54.57
CA GLY A 455 -16.91 69.63 53.68
C GLY A 455 -15.57 69.90 52.99
N LYS A 456 -14.64 68.94 53.06
CA LYS A 456 -13.35 68.96 52.36
C LYS A 456 -13.35 67.80 51.36
N ASN A 457 -13.48 68.10 50.08
CA ASN A 457 -13.22 67.13 49.03
C ASN A 457 -11.70 66.84 49.03
N LEU A 458 -11.28 65.85 49.82
CA LEU A 458 -9.89 65.38 49.90
C LEU A 458 -9.35 64.85 48.55
N LEU A 459 -10.23 64.63 47.57
CA LEU A 459 -9.90 64.15 46.23
C LEU A 459 -9.94 65.26 45.15
N ASP A 460 -10.42 66.47 45.47
CA ASP A 460 -10.41 67.65 44.57
C ASP A 460 -9.30 68.64 44.92
N SER A 461 -8.38 68.31 45.84
CA SER A 461 -7.16 69.09 45.96
C SER A 461 -6.31 68.82 44.72
N GLU A 462 -6.44 69.71 43.74
CA GLU A 462 -5.61 69.84 42.56
C GLU A 462 -4.13 69.60 42.86
N GLU A 463 -3.50 68.82 41.98
CA GLU A 463 -2.13 68.99 41.52
C GLU A 463 -1.08 69.37 42.60
N ILE A 464 -0.59 68.38 43.33
CA ILE A 464 0.84 68.37 43.66
C ILE A 464 1.50 67.41 42.68
N ALA A 465 1.94 68.02 41.59
CA ALA A 465 2.83 67.43 40.61
C ALA A 465 4.08 66.84 41.31
N GLY A 466 4.40 65.59 40.97
CA GLY A 466 5.79 65.16 40.89
C GLY A 466 6.27 64.12 41.89
N GLU A 467 5.55 63.02 42.13
CA GLU A 467 6.17 61.82 42.72
C GLU A 467 5.59 60.52 42.13
N GLU A 468 5.58 60.38 40.81
CA GLU A 468 5.33 59.10 40.11
C GLU A 468 6.59 58.67 39.34
N ASP A 469 7.69 58.36 40.04
CA ASP A 469 8.76 57.52 39.47
C ASP A 469 9.77 56.98 40.52
N MET A 470 9.31 56.30 41.58
CA MET A 470 10.22 55.70 42.59
C MET A 470 10.06 54.18 42.77
N TRP A 471 9.25 53.50 41.94
CA TRP A 471 8.94 52.08 42.17
C TRP A 471 9.25 51.13 41.01
N LEU A 472 9.87 51.62 39.93
CA LEU A 472 10.33 50.78 38.81
C LEU A 472 11.86 50.75 38.76
N GLY A 473 12.47 50.16 39.79
CA GLY A 473 13.93 50.04 39.87
C GLY A 473 14.41 48.85 40.69
N ALA A 474 14.95 47.87 39.95
CA ALA A 474 15.97 46.91 40.36
C ALA A 474 15.55 45.56 40.98
N ASP A 475 15.92 44.54 40.20
CA ASP A 475 16.26 43.16 40.54
C ASP A 475 16.67 42.84 41.99
N THR A 476 16.22 41.65 42.41
CA THR A 476 16.56 40.86 43.62
C THR A 476 18.03 41.01 44.10
N PRO A 477 18.38 40.91 45.41
CA PRO A 477 18.19 39.66 46.17
C PRO A 477 18.06 39.73 47.73
N ARG A 478 17.59 38.59 48.27
CA ARG A 478 17.97 37.95 49.56
C ARG A 478 17.84 38.73 50.90
N SER A 479 17.06 38.10 51.79
CA SER A 479 17.42 37.76 53.18
C SER A 479 18.02 38.84 54.08
N ARG A 480 17.24 39.30 55.09
CA ARG A 480 17.56 39.14 56.53
C ARG A 480 16.63 39.94 57.45
N ARG A 481 16.07 39.21 58.41
CA ARG A 481 16.21 39.46 59.87
C ARG A 481 15.47 40.68 60.45
N HIS A 482 14.33 40.37 61.08
CA HIS A 482 13.78 41.11 62.22
C HIS A 482 14.86 41.33 63.30
N VAL A 483 15.19 42.58 63.63
CA VAL A 483 15.41 43.08 65.01
C VAL A 483 15.34 44.62 65.03
N ARG A 484 14.47 45.18 65.88
CA ARG A 484 14.68 46.28 66.87
C ARG A 484 13.36 47.07 67.02
N LYS A 485 12.76 47.08 68.21
CA LYS A 485 13.16 47.80 69.44
C LYS A 485 12.90 49.30 69.29
N GLY A 486 11.97 49.79 70.11
CA GLY A 486 11.33 51.08 69.95
C GLY A 486 12.10 52.30 70.43
N SER A 487 11.48 53.43 70.13
CA SER A 487 11.38 54.75 70.78
C SER A 487 10.86 55.65 69.65
N ARG A 488 10.06 56.70 69.82
CA ARG A 488 9.80 57.57 70.96
C ARG A 488 8.56 58.38 70.56
N ALA A 489 7.79 58.80 71.55
CA ALA A 489 6.70 59.75 71.39
C ALA A 489 7.14 60.99 70.57
N GLN A 490 6.37 61.33 69.54
CA GLN A 490 6.42 62.62 68.88
C GLN A 490 5.13 63.37 69.18
N SER A 491 5.32 64.57 69.70
CA SER A 491 4.32 65.50 70.21
C SER A 491 3.31 65.90 69.14
N GLN A 492 2.04 65.81 69.50
CA GLN A 492 0.90 66.30 68.73
C GLN A 492 0.99 67.84 68.62
N SER A 493 1.07 68.33 67.39
CA SER A 493 0.81 69.74 67.08
C SER A 493 -0.70 69.98 67.04
N SER A 494 -1.06 71.15 67.53
CA SER A 494 -2.41 71.67 67.71
C SER A 494 -3.23 71.70 66.42
N THR A 495 -4.30 70.91 66.38
CA THR A 495 -5.71 71.32 66.22
C THR A 495 -6.47 70.09 65.75
N ASP A 496 -6.68 69.14 66.66
CA ASP A 496 -7.49 67.96 66.39
C ASP A 496 -8.98 68.32 66.59
N PRO A 497 -9.81 68.36 65.53
CA PRO A 497 -11.22 68.74 65.61
C PRO A 497 -12.04 67.77 66.48
N TRP A 498 -11.48 66.62 66.87
CA TRP A 498 -12.12 65.62 67.73
C TRP A 498 -11.91 65.86 69.24
N ALA A 499 -11.07 66.82 69.65
CA ALA A 499 -10.86 67.13 71.06
C ALA A 499 -12.15 67.59 71.77
N LYS A 500 -13.08 68.23 71.04
CA LYS A 500 -14.37 68.70 71.57
C LYS A 500 -15.38 67.58 71.86
N VAL A 501 -15.24 66.43 71.21
CA VAL A 501 -16.12 65.27 71.39
C VAL A 501 -15.62 64.36 72.54
N ARG A 502 -14.33 64.43 72.87
CA ARG A 502 -13.72 63.60 73.93
C ARG A 502 -13.75 64.21 75.34
N GLY A 503 -14.56 65.25 75.57
CA GLY A 503 -14.89 65.72 76.92
C GLY A 503 -13.75 66.37 77.72
N ASN A 504 -12.61 66.70 77.09
CA ASN A 504 -11.53 67.43 77.76
C ASN A 504 -11.65 68.93 77.44
N LEU A 505 -12.59 69.61 78.12
CA LEU A 505 -12.61 71.06 78.20
C LEU A 505 -11.48 71.47 79.17
N GLY A 506 -10.42 72.06 78.60
CA GLY A 506 -9.30 72.61 79.37
C GLY A 506 -9.77 73.58 80.45
N LEU A 507 -9.14 73.47 81.61
CA LEU A 507 -9.31 74.30 82.80
C LEU A 507 -9.36 75.80 82.44
N LEU A 508 -10.48 76.44 82.78
CA LEU A 508 -10.60 77.89 82.87
C LEU A 508 -9.55 78.42 83.86
N GLY A 509 -8.67 79.30 83.37
CA GLY A 509 -7.75 80.06 84.19
C GLY A 509 -8.52 80.91 85.21
N GLN A 510 -8.24 80.68 86.48
CA GLN A 510 -8.61 81.55 87.57
C GLN A 510 -7.46 82.54 87.76
N GLU A 511 -7.64 83.76 87.27
CA GLU A 511 -6.86 84.93 87.70
C GLU A 511 -7.56 85.60 88.88
N GLY A 512 -6.76 86.01 89.86
CA GLY A 512 -7.14 87.00 90.87
C GLY A 512 -6.29 86.90 92.14
N PRO A 513 -5.51 87.94 92.51
CA PRO A 513 -5.40 88.36 93.91
C PRO A 513 -6.71 88.98 94.43
#